data_AF-W8YDQ9-F1
#
_entry.id   AF-W8YDQ9-F1
#
_cell.length_a   1.000
_cell.length_b   1.000
_cell.length_c   1.000
_cell.angle_alpha   90.00
_cell.angle_beta   90.00
_cell.angle_gamma   90.00
#
_symmetry.space_group_name_H-M   'P 1'
#
loop_
_entity.id
_entity.type
_entity.pdbx_description
1 polymer ?
#
loop_
_entity_poly.entity_id
_entity_poly.type
_entity_poly.pdbx_seq_one_letter_code
_entity_poly.pdbx_strand_id
1 'polypeptide(L)'
;MTLDGSQNEVTNTAVATSKALGKSVVLTGKFDSSDDVPFYEAGISSALFIWMDVESWNPLIYHVEKVFHTPQDTVLENISPQRMQEALEIIGTSLYYFIKR
;
A
#
# COMPACT_ATOMS: atom_id res chain seq x y z
N MET A 1 -0.05 -0.86 4.53
CA MET A 1 0.57 -0.59 5.83
C MET A 1 -0.44 0.09 6.74
N THR A 2 -0.35 -0.08 8.04
CA THR A 2 -1.25 0.54 9.02
C THR A 2 -0.43 1.27 10.09
N LEU A 3 -1.04 2.25 10.77
CA LEU A 3 -0.30 3.09 11.74
C LEU A 3 0.23 2.30 12.94
N ASP A 4 -0.48 1.27 13.40
CA ASP A 4 -0.08 0.42 14.53
C ASP A 4 0.53 -0.93 14.10
N GLY A 5 0.54 -1.22 12.80
CA GLY A 5 0.98 -2.50 12.24
C GLY A 5 -0.04 -3.63 12.38
N SER A 6 -1.19 -3.38 12.99
CA SER A 6 -2.29 -4.35 13.07
C SER A 6 -2.99 -4.47 11.71
N GLN A 7 -3.44 -5.66 11.36
CA GLN A 7 -4.30 -5.83 10.20
C GLN A 7 -5.70 -5.29 10.48
N ASN A 8 -6.34 -4.71 9.45
CA ASN A 8 -7.72 -4.25 9.49
C ASN A 8 -8.47 -4.65 8.22
N GLU A 9 -9.71 -4.21 8.06
CA GLU A 9 -10.54 -4.57 6.91
C GLU A 9 -9.92 -4.18 5.56
N VAL A 10 -9.22 -3.04 5.51
CA VAL A 10 -8.54 -2.56 4.30
C VAL A 10 -7.41 -3.51 3.91
N THR A 11 -6.50 -3.82 4.85
CA THR A 11 -5.37 -4.72 4.57
C THR A 11 -5.81 -6.15 4.32
N ASN A 12 -6.80 -6.65 5.06
CA ASN A 12 -7.29 -8.02 4.91
C ASN A 12 -7.89 -8.24 3.52
N THR A 13 -8.67 -7.28 3.04
CA THR A 13 -9.29 -7.35 1.73
C THR A 13 -8.25 -7.26 0.62
N ALA A 14 -7.24 -6.41 0.77
CA ALA A 14 -6.15 -6.30 -0.19
C ALA A 14 -5.30 -7.56 -0.31
N VAL A 15 -4.92 -8.18 0.82
CA VAL A 15 -4.16 -9.43 0.84
C VAL A 15 -4.96 -10.57 0.21
N ALA A 16 -6.25 -10.68 0.53
CA ALA A 16 -7.13 -11.69 -0.07
C ALA A 16 -7.25 -11.49 -1.60
N THR A 17 -7.45 -10.24 -2.03
CA THR A 17 -7.60 -9.87 -3.44
C THR A 17 -6.32 -10.10 -4.23
N SER A 18 -5.15 -9.71 -3.72
CA SER A 18 -3.88 -9.90 -4.42
C SER A 18 -3.61 -11.38 -4.66
N LYS A 19 -3.91 -12.23 -3.67
CA LYS A 19 -3.85 -13.70 -3.80
C LYS A 19 -4.84 -14.24 -4.82
N ALA A 20 -6.09 -13.76 -4.80
CA ALA A 20 -7.12 -14.20 -5.73
C ALA A 20 -6.81 -13.83 -7.20
N LEU A 21 -6.20 -12.66 -7.42
CA LEU A 21 -5.80 -12.21 -8.75
C LEU A 21 -4.45 -12.78 -9.23
N GLY A 22 -3.73 -13.52 -8.37
CA GLY A 22 -2.39 -14.04 -8.71
C GLY A 22 -1.36 -12.94 -8.98
N LYS A 23 -1.49 -11.81 -8.27
CA LYS A 23 -0.62 -10.63 -8.41
C LYS A 23 0.43 -10.60 -7.30
N SER A 24 1.27 -9.57 -7.32
CA SER A 24 2.31 -9.29 -6.33
C SER A 24 1.78 -9.41 -4.91
N VAL A 25 2.64 -9.94 -4.04
CA VAL A 25 2.33 -10.12 -2.63
C VAL A 25 2.14 -8.76 -1.98
N VAL A 26 0.95 -8.53 -1.42
CA VAL A 26 0.70 -7.38 -0.55
C VAL A 26 1.23 -7.72 0.84
N LEU A 27 2.26 -6.99 1.27
CA LEU A 27 2.79 -7.09 2.62
C LEU A 27 2.00 -6.19 3.57
N THR A 28 1.87 -6.63 4.82
CA THR A 28 1.28 -5.84 5.91
C THR A 28 2.34 -5.55 6.97
N GLY A 29 2.29 -4.36 7.54
CA GLY A 29 3.18 -3.95 8.61
C GLY A 29 2.92 -2.50 9.02
N LYS A 30 3.75 -2.03 9.95
CA LYS A 30 3.64 -0.69 10.53
C LYS A 30 4.31 0.35 9.65
N PHE A 31 3.59 1.41 9.30
CA PHE A 31 4.13 2.58 8.61
C PHE A 31 3.23 3.79 8.84
N ASP A 32 3.80 4.99 8.89
CA ASP A 32 3.09 6.26 9.09
C ASP A 32 3.37 7.26 7.94
N SER A 33 3.17 8.55 8.16
CA SER A 33 3.57 9.62 7.24
C SER A 33 2.77 9.70 5.92
N SER A 34 1.49 9.30 5.95
CA SER A 34 0.54 9.54 4.86
C SER A 34 -0.85 9.93 5.39
N ASP A 35 -1.78 10.20 4.48
CA ASP A 35 -3.11 10.70 4.80
C ASP A 35 -4.01 9.65 5.46
N ASP A 36 -3.59 8.40 5.58
CA ASP A 36 -4.32 7.37 6.32
C ASP A 36 -4.24 7.58 7.84
N VAL A 37 -3.28 8.37 8.33
CA VAL A 37 -3.06 8.64 9.76
C VAL A 37 -4.27 9.30 10.44
N PRO A 38 -4.82 10.43 9.96
CA PRO A 38 -5.99 11.05 10.62
C PRO A 38 -7.24 10.15 10.64
N PHE A 39 -7.41 9.26 9.66
CA PHE A 39 -8.51 8.28 9.68
C PHE A 39 -8.33 7.28 10.81
N TYR A 40 -7.11 6.76 10.98
CA TYR A 40 -6.79 5.84 12.08
C TYR A 40 -7.03 6.51 13.44
N GLU A 41 -6.57 7.75 13.62
CA GLU A 41 -6.76 8.53 14.86
C GLU A 41 -8.24 8.79 15.18
N ALA A 42 -9.10 8.86 14.15
CA ALA A 42 -10.55 8.96 14.29
C ALA A 42 -11.24 7.60 14.53
N GLY A 43 -10.49 6.50 14.63
CA GLY A 43 -11.04 5.15 14.82
C GLY A 43 -11.59 4.51 13.53
N ILE A 44 -11.26 5.05 12.36
CA ILE A 44 -11.65 4.51 11.06
C ILE A 44 -10.56 3.58 10.56
N SER A 45 -10.93 2.38 10.11
CA SER A 45 -9.97 1.45 9.49
C SER A 45 -9.38 2.08 8.22
N SER A 46 -8.07 2.31 8.23
CA SER A 46 -7.32 2.92 7.13
C SER A 46 -5.99 2.21 6.89
N ALA A 47 -5.44 2.35 5.70
CA ALA A 47 -4.12 1.82 5.36
C ALA A 47 -3.52 2.56 4.16
N LEU A 48 -2.19 2.72 4.18
CA LEU A 48 -1.39 3.15 3.03
C LEU A 48 -1.05 1.98 2.09
N PHE A 49 -1.18 2.20 0.79
CA PHE A 49 -0.61 1.35 -0.26
C PHE A 49 0.57 2.05 -0.93
N ILE A 50 1.74 1.40 -0.90
CA ILE A 50 2.97 1.95 -1.47
C ILE A 50 3.85 0.80 -1.98
N TRP A 51 4.53 1.04 -3.12
CA TRP A 51 5.62 0.18 -3.56
C TRP A 51 6.88 0.56 -2.78
N MET A 52 7.39 -0.36 -1.98
CA MET A 52 8.61 -0.16 -1.22
C MET A 52 9.33 -1.50 -1.04
N ASP A 53 10.65 -1.43 -0.89
CA ASP A 53 11.44 -2.54 -0.41
C ASP A 53 11.57 -2.43 1.11
N VAL A 54 11.42 -3.55 1.82
CA VAL A 54 11.49 -3.61 3.29
C VAL A 54 12.58 -4.58 3.68
N GLU A 55 13.69 -4.04 4.18
CA GLU A 55 14.84 -4.81 4.63
C GLU A 55 14.63 -5.34 6.06
N SER A 56 14.01 -4.54 6.92
CA SER A 56 13.69 -4.93 8.31
C SER A 56 12.43 -4.21 8.80
N TRP A 57 11.61 -4.93 9.57
CA TRP A 57 10.44 -4.36 10.25
C TRP A 57 10.75 -3.83 11.64
N ASN A 58 11.84 -4.30 12.27
CA ASN A 58 12.24 -3.89 13.61
C ASN A 58 13.78 -3.96 13.81
N PRO A 59 14.50 -2.81 13.74
CA PRO A 59 14.00 -1.48 13.43
C PRO A 59 13.45 -1.40 12.00
N LEU A 60 12.55 -0.46 11.74
CA LEU A 60 12.01 -0.25 10.39
C LEU A 60 13.13 0.29 9.47
N ILE A 61 13.52 -0.51 8.47
CA ILE A 61 14.48 -0.18 7.42
C ILE A 61 13.80 -0.47 6.09
N TYR A 62 13.61 0.56 5.28
CA TYR A 62 12.90 0.49 4.01
C TYR A 62 13.50 1.42 2.97
N HIS A 63 13.21 1.12 1.71
CA HIS A 63 13.68 1.89 0.56
C HIS A 63 12.51 2.15 -0.39
N VAL A 64 12.29 3.41 -0.72
CA VAL A 64 11.45 3.84 -1.86
C VAL A 64 12.34 4.18 -3.05
N GLU A 65 11.78 4.64 -4.16
CA GLU A 65 12.56 5.08 -5.31
C GLU A 65 13.56 6.18 -4.95
N LYS A 66 14.75 6.13 -5.56
CA LYS A 66 15.86 7.06 -5.26
C LYS A 66 15.54 8.53 -5.57
N VAL A 67 14.56 8.75 -6.44
CA VAL A 67 14.18 10.09 -6.92
C VAL A 67 13.06 10.72 -6.09
N PHE A 68 12.55 10.03 -5.05
CA PHE A 68 11.52 10.57 -4.17
C PHE A 68 11.89 11.96 -3.65
N HIS A 69 10.96 12.91 -3.72
CA HIS A 69 11.18 14.32 -3.34
C HIS A 69 12.32 15.03 -4.10
N THR A 70 12.60 14.61 -5.33
CA THR A 70 13.53 15.30 -6.23
C THR A 70 12.83 15.74 -7.51
N PRO A 71 13.38 16.71 -8.27
CA PRO A 71 12.86 17.06 -9.59
C PRO A 71 12.90 15.92 -10.62
N GLN A 72 13.63 14.83 -10.32
CA GLN A 72 13.71 13.65 -11.18
C GLN A 72 12.51 12.72 -11.02
N ASP A 73 11.67 12.88 -10.00
CA ASP A 73 10.41 12.15 -9.87
C ASP A 73 9.42 12.58 -10.96
N THR A 74 9.51 11.93 -12.12
CA THR A 74 8.83 12.32 -13.35
C THR A 74 8.21 11.13 -14.04
N VAL A 75 7.11 11.39 -14.75
CA VAL A 75 6.31 10.36 -15.44
C VAL A 75 7.11 9.59 -16.48
N LEU A 76 7.91 10.28 -17.30
CA LEU A 76 8.59 9.65 -18.44
C LEU A 76 9.65 8.64 -18.02
N GLU A 77 10.29 8.85 -16.88
CA GLU A 77 11.43 8.04 -16.43
C GLU A 77 11.06 7.10 -15.28
N ASN A 78 10.19 7.51 -14.36
CA ASN A 78 10.04 6.86 -13.06
C ASN A 78 8.66 6.23 -12.81
N ILE A 79 7.72 6.35 -13.74
CA ILE A 79 6.42 5.66 -13.66
C ILE A 79 6.42 4.39 -14.50
N SER A 80 6.10 3.26 -13.86
CA SER A 80 5.84 1.99 -14.55
C SER A 80 4.33 1.80 -14.75
N PRO A 81 3.83 1.76 -16.00
CA PRO A 81 2.43 1.44 -16.28
C PRO A 81 2.01 0.08 -15.72
N GLN A 82 2.92 -0.90 -15.71
CA GLN A 82 2.65 -2.24 -15.19
C GLN A 82 2.44 -2.22 -13.67
N ARG A 83 3.31 -1.55 -12.91
CA ARG A 83 3.14 -1.39 -11.45
C ARG A 83 1.88 -0.61 -11.10
N MET A 84 1.54 0.40 -11.89
CA MET A 84 0.32 1.18 -11.72
C MET A 84 -0.92 0.30 -11.97
N GLN A 85 -0.97 -0.40 -13.09
CA GLN A 85 -2.07 -1.31 -13.43
C GLN A 85 -2.28 -2.35 -12.32
N GLU A 86 -1.21 -2.99 -11.87
CA GLU A 86 -1.28 -4.03 -10.84
C GLU A 86 -1.76 -3.49 -9.49
N ALA A 87 -1.23 -2.36 -9.03
CA ALA A 87 -1.68 -1.74 -7.79
C ALA A 87 -3.17 -1.34 -7.86
N LEU A 88 -3.59 -0.74 -8.97
CA LEU A 88 -4.98 -0.30 -9.16
C LEU A 88 -5.95 -1.48 -9.32
N GLU A 89 -5.55 -2.57 -9.95
CA GLU A 89 -6.34 -3.81 -10.02
C GLU A 89 -6.58 -4.40 -8.64
N ILE A 90 -5.53 -4.48 -7.81
CA ILE A 90 -5.64 -4.98 -6.43
C ILE A 90 -6.55 -4.06 -5.60
N ILE A 91 -6.28 -2.75 -5.59
CA ILE A 91 -7.01 -1.77 -4.77
C ILE A 91 -8.48 -1.68 -5.24
N GLY A 92 -8.71 -1.52 -6.54
CA GLY A 92 -10.04 -1.39 -7.11
C GLY A 92 -10.89 -2.63 -6.91
N THR A 93 -10.33 -3.82 -7.10
CA THR A 93 -11.04 -5.09 -6.86
C THR A 93 -11.30 -5.30 -5.37
N SER A 94 -10.36 -4.90 -4.50
CA SER A 94 -10.57 -4.96 -3.04
C SER A 94 -11.72 -4.07 -2.61
N LEU A 95 -11.78 -2.84 -3.12
CA LEU A 95 -12.88 -1.92 -2.85
C LEU A 95 -14.21 -2.46 -3.37
N TYR A 96 -14.20 -3.02 -4.59
CA TYR A 96 -15.40 -3.67 -5.16
C TYR A 96 -15.93 -4.78 -4.24
N TYR A 97 -15.06 -5.69 -3.78
CA TYR A 97 -15.45 -6.75 -2.85
C TYR A 97 -15.80 -6.25 -1.45
N PHE A 98 -15.27 -5.09 -1.03
CA PHE A 98 -15.64 -4.47 0.24
C PHE A 98 -17.06 -3.91 0.18
N ILE A 99 -17.42 -3.22 -0.90
CA ILE A 99 -18.74 -2.59 -1.08
C ILE A 99 -19.83 -3.61 -1.41
N LYS A 100 -19.50 -4.70 -2.11
CA LYS A 100 -20.46 -5.74 -2.54
C LYS A 100 -20.88 -6.73 -1.44
N ARG A 101 -20.37 -6.58 -0.21
CA ARG A 101 -20.68 -7.47 0.92
C ARG A 101 -22.15 -7.42 1.31
#